data_AF-A0A336KMF4-F1
#
_entry.id   AF-A0A336KMF4-F1
#
_cell.length_a   1.000
_cell.length_b   1.000
_cell.length_c   1.000
_cell.angle_alpha   90.00
_cell.angle_beta   90.00
_cell.angle_gamma   90.00
#
_symmetry.space_group_name_H-M   'P 1'
#
loop_
_entity.id
_entity.type
_entity.pdbx_description
1 polymer ?
#
loop_
_entity_poly.entity_id
_entity_poly.type
_entity_poly.pdbx_seq_one_letter_code
_entity_poly.pdbx_strand_id
1 'polypeptide(L)'
;MADRKKSPCKYGADCYRKNPQHREEYSHPEPASDKKDESANGSENEKKRAHSIDPENESPKRTKDAEHHHHHPRMIDPYEAGEKSAEKAEYNELLSGDPARFIKQIFYVTMPDDFYSFWEFCKSIVKPGSAPEKVFEQFGLKLVGPFDVLAGKFKDFKRFEPVEYLTHWRFYYDPPEFQTILVKDKTCIHFGYWRDDATVEKSEYLIARNDADKGYEMEMIAANIFQAILCYFEKDFIATPFNKAQVNKIKKQIEDWANEKGFSLTNSEEKINEREEKILCRTFHRLGIVANFDRKTKVGYRALQLSDANLKKILDHFKTIDKNDKEAFNMAMEPLQPCITAAYIAVDESDFATALELGIDLFCFGLEILQDVARPLLITGYTMLQRPQYIAISKTHLANRRKGYDLDLLNRK
;
A
#
# COMPACT_ATOMS: atom_id res chain seq x y z
N MET A 1 -41.17 -27.76 20.54
CA MET A 1 -40.50 -26.70 19.77
C MET A 1 -39.05 -27.14 19.58
N ALA A 2 -38.61 -27.30 18.33
CA ALA A 2 -37.31 -27.88 18.01
C ALA A 2 -36.17 -26.92 18.40
N ASP A 3 -35.22 -27.44 19.16
CA ASP A 3 -34.01 -26.76 19.60
C ASP A 3 -33.11 -26.49 18.36
N ARG A 4 -33.00 -25.23 17.93
CA ARG A 4 -32.11 -24.84 16.81
C ARG A 4 -30.66 -25.00 17.29
N LYS A 5 -30.03 -26.13 16.96
CA LYS A 5 -28.59 -26.31 17.12
C LYS A 5 -27.86 -25.20 16.35
N LYS A 6 -27.24 -24.28 17.08
CA LYS A 6 -26.34 -23.26 16.52
C LYS A 6 -25.13 -23.94 15.91
N SER A 7 -24.68 -23.47 14.76
CA SER A 7 -23.46 -23.99 14.12
C SER A 7 -22.21 -23.48 14.85
N PRO A 8 -21.12 -24.26 14.96
CA PRO A 8 -19.91 -23.80 15.62
C PRO A 8 -19.25 -22.65 14.85
N CYS A 9 -18.80 -21.62 15.56
CA CYS A 9 -18.06 -20.52 14.95
C CYS A 9 -16.69 -20.99 14.46
N LYS A 10 -16.31 -20.60 13.23
CA LYS A 10 -14.99 -20.91 12.64
C LYS A 10 -13.79 -20.34 13.43
N TYR A 11 -14.03 -19.34 14.27
CA TYR A 11 -13.03 -18.71 15.12
C TYR A 11 -13.11 -19.16 16.59
N GLY A 12 -14.02 -20.10 16.92
CA GLY A 12 -14.14 -20.65 18.28
C GLY A 12 -14.32 -19.57 19.35
N ALA A 13 -13.64 -19.75 20.49
CA ALA A 13 -13.67 -18.80 21.60
C ALA A 13 -13.06 -17.42 21.26
N ASP A 14 -12.15 -17.36 20.28
CA ASP A 14 -11.40 -16.15 19.89
C ASP A 14 -12.11 -15.31 18.80
N CYS A 15 -13.42 -15.50 18.62
CA CYS A 15 -14.16 -14.79 17.59
C CYS A 15 -14.23 -13.27 17.84
N TYR A 16 -13.67 -12.49 16.92
CA TYR A 16 -13.66 -11.02 16.96
C TYR A 16 -15.00 -10.36 16.58
N ARG A 17 -15.96 -11.12 16.05
CA ARG A 17 -17.27 -10.62 15.60
C ARG A 17 -18.23 -10.49 16.79
N LYS A 18 -18.52 -9.25 17.19
CA LYS A 18 -19.36 -8.94 18.37
C LYS A 18 -20.81 -8.58 18.04
N ASN A 19 -21.22 -8.59 16.77
CA ASN A 19 -22.58 -8.18 16.41
C ASN A 19 -23.63 -9.19 16.93
N PRO A 20 -24.88 -8.75 17.21
CA PRO A 20 -25.92 -9.61 17.81
C PRO A 20 -26.35 -10.77 16.91
N GLN A 21 -26.44 -10.53 15.60
CA GLN A 21 -26.87 -11.52 14.60
C GLN A 21 -25.93 -12.73 14.56
N HIS A 22 -24.61 -12.51 14.64
CA HIS A 22 -23.61 -13.57 14.70
C HIS A 22 -23.74 -14.46 15.95
N ARG A 23 -24.17 -13.89 17.08
CA ARG A 23 -24.35 -14.65 18.33
C ARG A 23 -25.66 -15.45 18.38
N GLU A 24 -26.64 -15.09 17.56
CA GLU A 24 -27.85 -15.89 17.36
C GLU A 24 -27.59 -17.11 16.47
N GLU A 25 -26.75 -16.95 15.44
CA GLU A 25 -26.46 -18.00 14.45
C GLU A 25 -25.36 -18.98 14.88
N TYR A 26 -24.34 -18.54 15.64
CA TYR A 26 -23.14 -19.34 15.93
C TYR A 26 -22.85 -19.59 17.42
N SER A 27 -22.43 -20.81 17.76
CA SER A 27 -21.98 -21.20 19.11
C SER A 27 -20.47 -21.00 19.29
N HIS A 28 -20.08 -20.52 20.48
CA HIS A 28 -18.70 -20.24 20.87
C HIS A 28 -18.36 -20.96 22.19
N PRO A 29 -18.20 -22.30 22.18
CA PRO A 29 -17.83 -23.03 23.38
C PRO A 29 -16.37 -22.72 23.77
N GLU A 30 -16.14 -22.40 25.05
CA GLU A 30 -14.78 -22.28 25.60
C GLU A 30 -14.12 -23.66 25.69
N PRO A 31 -12.80 -23.79 25.46
CA PRO A 31 -12.09 -25.04 25.66
C PRO A 31 -12.16 -25.44 27.14
N ALA A 32 -12.60 -26.68 27.40
CA ALA A 32 -12.76 -27.20 28.75
C ALA A 32 -11.42 -27.15 29.50
N SER A 33 -11.40 -26.45 30.65
CA SER A 33 -10.30 -26.53 31.60
C SER A 33 -10.41 -27.85 32.36
N ASP A 34 -9.42 -28.73 32.20
CA ASP A 34 -9.29 -29.94 33.00
C ASP A 34 -9.11 -29.59 34.48
N LYS A 35 -10.21 -29.68 35.24
CA LYS A 35 -10.16 -29.73 36.71
C LYS A 35 -9.61 -31.09 37.12
N LYS A 36 -8.38 -31.13 37.62
CA LYS A 36 -7.88 -32.24 38.44
C LYS A 36 -8.29 -31.99 39.89
N ASP A 37 -9.08 -32.91 40.45
CA ASP A 37 -9.10 -33.18 41.89
C ASP A 37 -9.02 -34.70 42.14
N GLU A 38 -7.98 -35.02 42.91
CA GLU A 38 -7.63 -36.14 43.81
C GLU A 38 -8.40 -37.47 43.83
N SER A 39 -7.65 -38.59 43.83
CA SER A 39 -7.41 -39.42 45.04
C SER A 39 -6.66 -40.74 44.76
N ALA A 40 -5.97 -41.21 45.80
CA ALA A 40 -4.94 -42.25 45.85
C ALA A 40 -5.42 -43.71 45.69
N ASN A 41 -4.56 -44.61 45.19
CA ASN A 41 -3.87 -45.64 45.99
C ASN A 41 -2.88 -46.45 45.13
N GLY A 42 -1.89 -47.08 45.78
CA GLY A 42 -0.68 -47.61 45.15
C GLY A 42 -0.73 -49.03 44.59
N SER A 43 0.29 -49.40 43.82
CA SER A 43 1.21 -50.50 44.11
C SER A 43 2.20 -50.75 42.94
N GLU A 44 3.35 -51.26 43.33
CA GLU A 44 4.62 -51.46 42.62
C GLU A 44 4.52 -52.46 41.45
N ASN A 45 5.33 -52.32 40.39
CA ASN A 45 6.59 -53.07 40.26
C ASN A 45 7.38 -52.84 38.96
N GLU A 46 8.68 -53.08 39.14
CA GLU A 46 9.86 -53.02 38.29
C GLU A 46 9.92 -53.69 36.90
N LYS A 47 10.91 -53.21 36.11
CA LYS A 47 11.93 -53.93 35.28
C LYS A 47 11.77 -54.05 33.75
N LYS A 48 12.64 -53.29 33.08
CA LYS A 48 13.68 -53.68 32.09
C LYS A 48 13.31 -54.70 31.00
N ARG A 49 13.49 -54.31 29.72
CA ARG A 49 14.59 -54.81 28.85
C ARG A 49 14.60 -54.13 27.48
N ALA A 50 15.81 -53.84 27.02
CA ALA A 50 16.18 -53.46 25.67
C ALA A 50 16.20 -54.68 24.73
N HIS A 51 15.95 -54.49 23.43
CA HIS A 51 16.94 -54.83 22.40
C HIS A 51 16.59 -54.26 21.02
N SER A 52 17.61 -53.68 20.41
CA SER A 52 17.84 -53.41 18.99
C SER A 52 17.69 -54.65 18.10
N ILE A 53 17.45 -54.44 16.79
CA ILE A 53 18.11 -55.06 15.61
C ILE A 53 17.41 -54.49 14.32
N ASP A 54 18.17 -53.68 13.58
CA ASP A 54 18.14 -53.52 12.10
C ASP A 54 18.93 -54.71 11.48
N PRO A 55 18.97 -55.02 10.15
CA PRO A 55 18.49 -54.26 8.97
C PRO A 55 17.94 -55.15 7.80
N GLU A 56 17.81 -54.53 6.62
CA GLU A 56 17.82 -55.10 5.26
C GLU A 56 16.56 -55.87 4.80
N ASN A 57 16.13 -55.89 3.54
CA ASN A 57 16.38 -55.22 2.26
C ASN A 57 15.42 -55.98 1.32
N GLU A 58 14.69 -55.33 0.42
CA GLU A 58 14.41 -55.84 -0.94
C GLU A 58 13.33 -54.99 -1.64
N SER A 59 13.77 -54.32 -2.71
CA SER A 59 12.90 -53.84 -3.77
C SER A 59 12.76 -54.93 -4.84
N PRO A 60 11.59 -55.07 -5.50
CA PRO A 60 11.55 -55.58 -6.86
C PRO A 60 11.06 -54.51 -7.86
N LYS A 61 11.66 -54.59 -9.04
CA LYS A 61 11.51 -53.71 -10.21
C LYS A 61 10.18 -53.91 -10.94
N ARG A 62 9.60 -52.78 -11.36
CA ARG A 62 8.87 -52.45 -12.61
C ARG A 62 8.02 -53.55 -13.30
N THR A 63 6.73 -53.25 -13.44
CA THR A 63 5.98 -53.45 -14.69
C THR A 63 5.17 -52.18 -15.00
N LYS A 64 5.25 -51.74 -16.27
CA LYS A 64 4.40 -50.70 -16.84
C LYS A 64 3.02 -51.31 -17.06
N ASP A 65 1.94 -50.64 -16.67
CA ASP A 65 0.63 -50.72 -17.32
C ASP A 65 -0.26 -49.52 -16.93
N ALA A 66 -1.16 -49.19 -17.83
CA ALA A 66 -1.83 -47.90 -18.01
C ALA A 66 -2.71 -47.42 -16.84
N GLU A 67 -2.52 -46.16 -16.41
CA GLU A 67 -3.41 -45.49 -15.45
C GLU A 67 -4.52 -44.70 -16.16
N HIS A 68 -5.74 -45.16 -15.93
CA HIS A 68 -7.00 -44.49 -16.24
C HIS A 68 -7.15 -43.24 -15.35
N HIS A 69 -7.20 -42.05 -15.95
CA HIS A 69 -7.57 -40.83 -15.23
C HIS A 69 -9.06 -40.86 -14.86
N HIS A 70 -9.36 -41.13 -13.58
CA HIS A 70 -10.64 -40.75 -12.99
C HIS A 70 -10.59 -39.28 -12.56
N HIS A 71 -11.22 -38.42 -13.37
CA HIS A 71 -11.61 -37.07 -12.95
C HIS A 71 -12.67 -37.16 -11.85
N HIS A 72 -12.28 -36.98 -10.59
CA HIS A 72 -13.22 -36.62 -9.54
C HIS A 72 -13.51 -35.12 -9.66
N PRO A 73 -14.77 -34.69 -9.84
CA PRO A 73 -15.11 -33.27 -9.78
C PRO A 73 -14.72 -32.74 -8.40
N ARG A 74 -13.94 -31.66 -8.32
CA ARG A 74 -13.78 -30.89 -7.08
C ARG A 74 -15.18 -30.44 -6.67
N MET A 75 -15.71 -31.01 -5.59
CA MET A 75 -16.92 -30.48 -4.97
C MET A 75 -16.54 -29.13 -4.38
N ILE A 76 -17.01 -28.07 -5.03
CA ILE A 76 -16.93 -26.70 -4.48
C ILE A 76 -17.82 -26.69 -3.26
N ASP A 77 -17.26 -26.36 -2.10
CA ASP A 77 -18.02 -26.21 -0.86
C ASP A 77 -19.12 -25.14 -1.10
N PRO A 78 -20.41 -25.47 -0.92
CA PRO A 78 -21.51 -24.52 -1.05
C PRO A 78 -21.34 -23.28 -0.16
N TYR A 79 -20.63 -23.38 0.96
CA TYR A 79 -20.33 -22.26 1.84
C TYR A 79 -19.27 -21.30 1.24
N GLU A 80 -18.22 -21.82 0.59
CA GLU A 80 -17.24 -20.98 -0.13
C GLU A 80 -17.86 -20.28 -1.35
N ALA A 81 -18.80 -20.93 -2.03
CA ALA A 81 -19.55 -20.32 -3.12
C ALA A 81 -20.49 -19.21 -2.62
N GLY A 82 -21.09 -19.40 -1.43
CA GLY A 82 -21.94 -18.41 -0.77
C GLY A 82 -21.19 -17.16 -0.30
N GLU A 83 -20.04 -17.32 0.37
CA GLU A 83 -19.18 -16.20 0.81
C GLU A 83 -18.70 -15.37 -0.41
N LYS A 84 -18.21 -16.02 -1.48
CA LYS A 84 -17.77 -15.34 -2.72
C LYS A 84 -18.91 -14.63 -3.45
N SER A 85 -20.14 -15.10 -3.32
CA SER A 85 -21.33 -14.47 -3.91
C SER A 85 -21.78 -13.23 -3.13
N ALA A 86 -21.72 -13.27 -1.79
CA ALA A 86 -22.06 -12.13 -0.93
C ALA A 86 -21.08 -10.97 -1.12
N GLU A 87 -19.77 -11.26 -1.13
CA GLU A 87 -18.71 -10.29 -1.46
C GLU A 87 -18.89 -9.69 -2.86
N LYS A 88 -19.66 -10.35 -3.76
CA LYS A 88 -19.86 -9.89 -5.14
C LYS A 88 -20.95 -8.87 -5.21
N ALA A 89 -22.03 -9.14 -4.47
CA ALA A 89 -23.11 -8.21 -4.31
C ALA A 89 -22.62 -6.92 -3.64
N GLU A 90 -21.82 -7.02 -2.57
CA GLU A 90 -21.29 -5.84 -1.87
C GLU A 90 -20.34 -5.00 -2.74
N TYR A 91 -19.41 -5.63 -3.48
CA TYR A 91 -18.55 -4.93 -4.43
C TYR A 91 -19.34 -4.26 -5.55
N ASN A 92 -20.32 -4.95 -6.13
CA ASN A 92 -21.14 -4.40 -7.20
C ASN A 92 -22.01 -3.24 -6.71
N GLU A 93 -22.56 -3.34 -5.50
CA GLU A 93 -23.31 -2.26 -4.86
C GLU A 93 -22.42 -1.02 -4.69
N LEU A 94 -21.22 -1.21 -4.16
CA LEU A 94 -20.23 -0.16 -3.99
C LEU A 94 -19.83 0.51 -5.32
N LEU A 95 -19.55 -0.30 -6.35
CA LEU A 95 -19.18 0.16 -7.69
C LEU A 95 -20.33 0.90 -8.39
N SER A 96 -21.57 0.52 -8.10
CA SER A 96 -22.78 1.17 -8.62
C SER A 96 -23.18 2.43 -7.86
N GLY A 97 -22.56 2.66 -6.70
CA GLY A 97 -22.82 3.80 -5.83
C GLY A 97 -22.04 5.06 -6.20
N ASP A 98 -21.84 5.92 -5.20
CA ASP A 98 -21.06 7.14 -5.32
C ASP A 98 -19.58 6.83 -5.61
N PRO A 99 -19.00 7.31 -6.73
CA PRO A 99 -17.58 7.11 -7.04
C PRO A 99 -16.63 7.58 -5.94
N ALA A 100 -16.97 8.63 -5.19
CA ALA A 100 -16.15 9.11 -4.08
C ALA A 100 -16.04 8.06 -2.97
N ARG A 101 -17.16 7.40 -2.64
CA ARG A 101 -17.20 6.30 -1.68
C ARG A 101 -16.37 5.12 -2.19
N PHE A 102 -16.46 4.78 -3.47
CA PHE A 102 -15.68 3.67 -4.03
C PHE A 102 -14.18 3.95 -3.99
N ILE A 103 -13.74 5.15 -4.42
CA ILE A 103 -12.33 5.59 -4.34
C ILE A 103 -11.81 5.46 -2.92
N LYS A 104 -12.55 5.96 -1.93
CA LYS A 104 -12.16 5.87 -0.52
C LYS A 104 -11.99 4.43 -0.04
N GLN A 105 -12.83 3.51 -0.50
CA GLN A 105 -12.75 2.12 -0.09
C GLN A 105 -11.60 1.35 -0.74
N ILE A 106 -11.23 1.64 -1.98
CA ILE A 106 -10.16 0.88 -2.68
C ILE A 106 -8.77 1.54 -2.58
N PHE A 107 -8.71 2.85 -2.34
CA PHE A 107 -7.46 3.59 -2.19
C PHE A 107 -7.20 4.05 -0.74
N TYR A 108 -8.16 3.87 0.16
CA TYR A 108 -8.08 4.27 1.57
C TYR A 108 -7.86 5.77 1.80
N VAL A 109 -8.20 6.61 0.83
CA VAL A 109 -8.04 8.07 0.92
C VAL A 109 -9.26 8.79 0.37
N THR A 110 -9.58 9.94 0.96
CA THR A 110 -10.55 10.86 0.40
C THR A 110 -9.86 11.77 -0.61
N MET A 111 -10.47 11.92 -1.79
CA MET A 111 -9.96 12.81 -2.82
C MET A 111 -10.41 14.25 -2.56
N PRO A 112 -9.56 15.24 -2.83
CA PRO A 112 -9.88 16.63 -2.61
C PRO A 112 -10.81 17.24 -3.68
N ASP A 113 -11.33 18.44 -3.42
CA ASP A 113 -12.30 19.11 -4.30
C ASP A 113 -11.71 19.48 -5.67
N ASP A 114 -10.41 19.80 -5.74
CA ASP A 114 -9.74 20.11 -7.01
C ASP A 114 -9.68 18.88 -7.93
N PHE A 115 -9.57 17.66 -7.38
CA PHE A 115 -9.64 16.42 -8.17
C PHE A 115 -10.98 16.27 -8.89
N TYR A 116 -12.10 16.43 -8.17
CA TYR A 116 -13.43 16.32 -8.78
C TYR A 116 -13.73 17.50 -9.71
N SER A 117 -13.33 18.72 -9.33
CA SER A 117 -13.46 19.90 -10.20
C SER A 117 -12.67 19.74 -11.50
N PHE A 118 -11.47 19.14 -11.45
CA PHE A 118 -10.68 18.86 -12.64
C PHE A 118 -11.31 17.80 -13.54
N TRP A 119 -12.00 16.81 -12.95
CA TRP A 119 -12.81 15.88 -13.75
C TRP A 119 -13.97 16.59 -14.47
N GLU A 120 -14.68 17.49 -13.79
CA GLU A 120 -15.72 18.32 -14.41
C GLU A 120 -15.16 19.21 -15.53
N PHE A 121 -13.96 19.77 -15.33
CA PHE A 121 -13.24 20.50 -16.38
C PHE A 121 -12.99 19.61 -17.61
N CYS A 122 -12.47 18.40 -17.42
CA CYS A 122 -12.24 17.46 -18.53
C CYS A 122 -13.55 17.12 -19.26
N LYS A 123 -14.65 16.93 -18.53
CA LYS A 123 -15.98 16.71 -19.13
C LYS A 123 -16.48 17.91 -19.93
N SER A 124 -16.16 19.14 -19.51
CA SER A 124 -16.56 20.36 -20.22
C SER A 124 -15.87 20.53 -21.57
N ILE A 125 -14.71 19.90 -21.77
CA ILE A 125 -13.94 19.97 -23.02
C ILE A 125 -14.48 19.00 -24.06
N VAL A 126 -14.96 17.83 -23.63
CA VAL A 126 -15.39 16.75 -24.51
C VAL A 126 -16.90 16.78 -24.72
N LYS A 127 -17.38 16.14 -25.80
CA LYS A 127 -18.83 15.96 -25.99
C LYS A 127 -19.36 14.94 -24.98
N PRO A 128 -20.63 15.06 -24.52
CA PRO A 128 -21.25 14.03 -23.69
C PRO A 128 -21.12 12.63 -24.31
N GLY A 129 -20.76 11.63 -23.50
CA GLY A 129 -20.49 10.26 -23.96
C GLY A 129 -19.10 10.03 -24.57
N SER A 130 -18.26 11.06 -24.63
CA SER A 130 -16.82 10.92 -24.94
C SER A 130 -16.03 10.57 -23.68
N ALA A 131 -14.73 10.25 -23.83
CA ALA A 131 -13.81 9.85 -22.77
C ALA A 131 -13.07 11.06 -22.14
N PRO A 132 -13.49 11.59 -20.98
CA PRO A 132 -12.87 12.77 -20.37
C PRO A 132 -11.44 12.51 -19.89
N GLU A 133 -11.13 11.26 -19.52
CA GLU A 133 -9.79 10.84 -19.10
C GLU A 133 -8.73 10.96 -20.21
N LYS A 134 -9.17 11.10 -21.47
CA LYS A 134 -8.30 11.18 -22.65
C LYS A 134 -7.99 12.60 -23.12
N VAL A 135 -8.54 13.64 -22.47
CA VAL A 135 -8.35 15.05 -22.86
C VAL A 135 -6.87 15.42 -23.04
N PHE A 136 -6.01 14.86 -22.19
CA PHE A 136 -4.58 15.17 -22.17
C PHE A 136 -3.70 14.15 -22.90
N GLU A 137 -4.25 13.07 -23.48
CA GLU A 137 -3.45 12.06 -24.20
C GLU A 137 -2.71 12.66 -25.41
N GLN A 138 -3.34 13.63 -26.10
CA GLN A 138 -2.72 14.38 -27.20
C GLN A 138 -1.47 15.18 -26.76
N PHE A 139 -1.36 15.46 -25.46
CA PHE A 139 -0.21 16.12 -24.86
C PHE A 139 0.75 15.13 -24.20
N GLY A 140 0.54 13.82 -24.34
CA GLY A 140 1.39 12.79 -23.75
C GLY A 140 1.23 12.67 -22.23
N LEU A 141 0.07 13.04 -21.69
CA LEU A 141 -0.25 12.91 -20.26
C LEU A 141 -1.54 12.12 -20.08
N LYS A 142 -1.50 11.13 -19.19
CA LYS A 142 -2.63 10.25 -18.86
C LYS A 142 -3.16 10.59 -17.48
N LEU A 143 -4.48 10.72 -17.37
CA LEU A 143 -5.20 10.71 -16.10
C LEU A 143 -5.39 9.26 -15.69
N VAL A 144 -4.92 8.90 -14.49
CA VAL A 144 -4.85 7.51 -14.02
C VAL A 144 -5.30 7.37 -12.57
N GLY A 145 -5.30 6.15 -12.04
CA GLY A 145 -5.48 5.92 -10.61
C GLY A 145 -6.95 6.17 -10.22
N PRO A 146 -7.23 7.08 -9.27
CA PRO A 146 -8.60 7.49 -8.96
C PRO A 146 -9.41 7.99 -10.17
N PHE A 147 -8.76 8.56 -11.22
CA PHE A 147 -9.47 8.93 -12.44
C PHE A 147 -9.99 7.72 -13.23
N ASP A 148 -9.33 6.57 -13.12
CA ASP A 148 -9.79 5.33 -13.76
C ASP A 148 -11.12 4.84 -13.15
N VAL A 149 -11.38 5.19 -11.88
CA VAL A 149 -12.69 4.99 -11.25
C VAL A 149 -13.75 5.89 -11.86
N LEU A 150 -13.46 7.20 -12.00
CA LEU A 150 -14.40 8.15 -12.59
C LEU A 150 -14.70 7.85 -14.08
N ALA A 151 -13.72 7.30 -14.79
CA ALA A 151 -13.86 6.79 -16.15
C ALA A 151 -14.62 5.46 -16.24
N GLY A 152 -14.96 4.82 -15.10
CA GLY A 152 -15.72 3.58 -15.04
C GLY A 152 -14.91 2.33 -15.43
N LYS A 153 -13.58 2.39 -15.46
CA LYS A 153 -12.72 1.28 -15.92
C LYS A 153 -12.74 0.05 -14.99
N PHE A 154 -13.22 0.22 -13.75
CA PHE A 154 -13.35 -0.86 -12.77
C PHE A 154 -14.61 -1.72 -12.95
N LYS A 155 -15.55 -1.33 -13.84
CA LYS A 155 -16.86 -2.01 -13.98
C LYS A 155 -16.78 -3.45 -14.46
N ASP A 156 -15.84 -3.75 -15.36
CA ASP A 156 -15.72 -5.06 -16.00
C ASP A 156 -14.49 -5.85 -15.50
N PHE A 157 -13.79 -5.32 -14.50
CA PHE A 157 -12.51 -5.87 -14.07
C PHE A 157 -12.71 -7.05 -13.09
N LYS A 158 -12.11 -8.22 -13.41
CA LYS A 158 -12.21 -9.42 -12.57
C LYS A 158 -11.48 -9.21 -11.25
N ARG A 159 -12.23 -9.43 -10.17
CA ARG A 159 -11.88 -9.34 -8.75
C ARG A 159 -10.41 -9.64 -8.47
N PHE A 160 -9.69 -8.57 -8.16
CA PHE A 160 -8.62 -8.65 -7.18
C PHE A 160 -9.22 -8.53 -5.79
N GLU A 161 -8.49 -9.03 -4.78
CA GLU A 161 -8.77 -8.69 -3.39
C GLU A 161 -8.70 -7.15 -3.26
N PRO A 162 -9.61 -6.49 -2.52
CA PRO A 162 -9.67 -5.02 -2.45
C PRO A 162 -8.32 -4.35 -2.15
N VAL A 163 -7.45 -5.02 -1.41
CA VAL A 163 -6.10 -4.55 -1.08
C VAL A 163 -5.17 -4.41 -2.30
N GLU A 164 -5.33 -5.21 -3.35
CA GLU A 164 -4.42 -5.17 -4.50
C GLU A 164 -4.58 -3.89 -5.31
N TYR A 165 -5.76 -3.25 -5.28
CA TYR A 165 -6.00 -1.93 -5.89
C TYR A 165 -5.08 -0.84 -5.32
N LEU A 166 -4.54 -1.01 -4.11
CA LEU A 166 -3.55 -0.10 -3.52
C LEU A 166 -2.24 -0.01 -4.32
N THR A 167 -2.02 -0.96 -5.26
CA THR A 167 -0.86 -0.98 -6.16
C THR A 167 -1.18 -0.54 -7.60
N HIS A 168 -2.42 -0.10 -7.86
CA HIS A 168 -2.83 0.47 -9.14
C HIS A 168 -2.11 1.80 -9.37
N TRP A 169 -1.27 1.88 -10.41
CA TRP A 169 -0.41 3.03 -10.71
C TRP A 169 0.55 3.47 -9.59
N ARG A 170 0.84 2.58 -8.64
CA ARG A 170 1.87 2.82 -7.62
C ARG A 170 3.25 2.45 -8.18
N PHE A 171 4.09 3.45 -8.41
CA PHE A 171 5.45 3.27 -8.90
C PHE A 171 6.35 2.70 -7.82
N TYR A 172 7.47 2.14 -8.26
CA TYR A 172 8.43 1.47 -7.38
C TYR A 172 8.78 2.33 -6.17
N TYR A 173 9.07 3.62 -6.34
CA TYR A 173 9.51 4.47 -5.23
C TYR A 173 8.38 5.24 -4.53
N ASP A 174 7.11 4.94 -4.81
CA ASP A 174 5.98 5.65 -4.21
C ASP A 174 5.74 5.20 -2.78
N PRO A 175 6.07 6.03 -1.76
CA PRO A 175 5.72 5.71 -0.40
C PRO A 175 4.20 5.79 -0.20
N PRO A 176 3.66 5.27 0.91
CA PRO A 176 2.22 5.27 1.17
C PRO A 176 1.53 6.64 1.09
N GLU A 177 2.24 7.71 1.41
CA GLU A 177 1.78 9.11 1.37
C GLU A 177 1.50 9.60 -0.05
N PHE A 178 2.13 8.98 -1.06
CA PHE A 178 2.04 9.37 -2.45
C PHE A 178 0.99 8.52 -3.18
N GLN A 179 0.02 9.18 -3.82
CA GLN A 179 -1.01 8.56 -4.65
C GLN A 179 -1.00 9.15 -6.06
N THR A 180 -0.50 8.37 -7.02
CA THR A 180 -0.45 8.74 -8.44
C THR A 180 -1.83 9.05 -9.02
N ILE A 181 -1.90 10.17 -9.75
CA ILE A 181 -3.09 10.63 -10.47
C ILE A 181 -2.79 10.98 -11.94
N LEU A 182 -1.53 11.28 -12.27
CA LEU A 182 -1.10 11.67 -13.61
C LEU A 182 0.18 10.94 -13.99
N VAL A 183 0.28 10.45 -15.22
CA VAL A 183 1.48 9.77 -15.75
C VAL A 183 1.80 10.29 -17.13
N LYS A 184 3.07 10.65 -17.38
CA LYS A 184 3.54 10.98 -18.72
C LYS A 184 3.71 9.70 -19.53
N ASP A 185 3.08 9.66 -20.71
CA ASP A 185 2.93 8.44 -21.50
C ASP A 185 4.29 7.77 -21.79
N LYS A 186 4.36 6.45 -21.56
CA LYS A 186 5.53 5.59 -21.78
C LYS A 186 6.79 6.04 -21.03
N THR A 187 6.64 6.72 -19.90
CA THR A 187 7.75 7.10 -19.02
C THR A 187 7.42 6.79 -17.57
N CYS A 188 8.44 6.82 -16.71
CA CYS A 188 8.27 6.75 -15.26
C CYS A 188 8.06 8.13 -14.60
N ILE A 189 7.81 9.19 -15.39
CA ILE A 189 7.47 10.52 -14.88
C ILE A 189 5.98 10.54 -14.52
N HIS A 190 5.69 10.84 -13.26
CA HIS A 190 4.34 10.81 -12.74
C HIS A 190 4.16 11.79 -11.58
N PHE A 191 2.89 12.09 -11.30
CA PHE A 191 2.48 13.06 -10.30
C PHE A 191 1.39 12.45 -9.44
N GLY A 192 1.46 12.75 -8.15
CA GLY A 192 0.56 12.20 -7.16
C GLY A 192 0.24 13.19 -6.06
N TYR A 193 -0.95 13.05 -5.50
CA TYR A 193 -1.26 13.75 -4.25
C TYR A 193 -0.40 13.16 -3.13
N TRP A 194 0.24 14.05 -2.38
CA TRP A 194 0.98 13.76 -1.16
C TRP A 194 0.11 14.11 0.05
N ARG A 195 -0.08 13.16 0.97
CA ARG A 195 -0.77 13.36 2.23
C ARG A 195 0.13 12.91 3.38
N ASP A 196 0.41 13.79 4.32
CA ASP A 196 1.14 13.38 5.52
C ASP A 196 0.28 12.49 6.43
N ASP A 197 -1.05 12.68 6.41
CA ASP A 197 -2.00 11.88 7.18
C ASP A 197 -3.31 11.65 6.40
N ALA A 198 -3.57 10.40 6.04
CA ALA A 198 -4.77 9.97 5.32
C ALA A 198 -5.99 9.69 6.21
N THR A 199 -5.86 9.77 7.54
CA THR A 199 -6.98 9.53 8.48
C THR A 199 -7.93 10.72 8.56
N VAL A 200 -7.44 11.91 8.22
CA VAL A 200 -8.21 13.15 8.25
C VAL A 200 -9.03 13.26 6.97
N GLU A 201 -10.36 13.31 7.10
CA GLU A 201 -11.29 13.36 5.94
C GLU A 201 -10.96 14.49 4.97
N LYS A 202 -10.52 15.64 5.50
CA LYS A 202 -10.04 16.81 4.75
C LYS A 202 -8.56 17.06 5.06
N SER A 203 -7.72 16.04 4.85
CA SER A 203 -6.28 16.16 5.03
C SER A 203 -5.71 17.29 4.17
N GLU A 204 -4.78 18.08 4.70
CA GLU A 204 -3.93 18.93 3.87
C GLU A 204 -3.16 18.04 2.87
N TYR A 205 -2.99 18.54 1.65
CA TYR A 205 -2.27 17.83 0.60
C TYR A 205 -1.46 18.81 -0.24
N LEU A 206 -0.45 18.25 -0.89
CA LEU A 206 0.27 18.87 -1.99
C LEU A 206 0.30 17.87 -3.15
N ILE A 207 0.82 18.28 -4.30
CA ILE A 207 1.13 17.37 -5.39
C ILE A 207 2.64 17.29 -5.55
N ALA A 208 3.12 16.06 -5.53
CA ALA A 208 4.51 15.72 -5.74
C ALA A 208 4.71 15.11 -7.14
N ARG A 209 5.93 15.24 -7.65
CA ARG A 209 6.41 14.68 -8.91
C ARG A 209 7.59 13.75 -8.66
N ASN A 210 7.62 12.61 -9.34
CA ASN A 210 8.78 11.71 -9.38
C ASN A 210 9.07 11.24 -10.80
N ASP A 211 10.33 10.87 -11.05
CA ASP A 211 10.78 10.13 -12.23
C ASP A 211 11.40 8.82 -11.73
N ALA A 212 10.60 7.75 -11.68
CA ALA A 212 11.00 6.52 -11.01
C ALA A 212 12.16 5.78 -11.73
N ASP A 213 12.47 6.14 -12.98
CA ASP A 213 13.67 5.65 -13.68
C ASP A 213 14.95 6.31 -13.14
N LYS A 214 14.85 7.53 -12.58
CA LYS A 214 15.98 8.25 -11.98
C LYS A 214 16.17 7.96 -10.50
N GLY A 215 15.15 7.39 -9.84
CA GLY A 215 15.25 6.93 -8.46
C GLY A 215 14.12 7.46 -7.56
N TYR A 216 14.40 7.47 -6.27
CA TYR A 216 13.44 7.76 -5.21
C TYR A 216 13.23 9.24 -4.89
N GLU A 217 14.10 10.14 -5.38
CA GLU A 217 13.98 11.57 -5.05
C GLU A 217 12.75 12.18 -5.72
N MET A 218 11.98 12.95 -4.96
CA MET A 218 10.73 13.56 -5.40
C MET A 218 10.74 15.06 -5.13
N GLU A 219 9.86 15.79 -5.80
CA GLU A 219 9.70 17.23 -5.67
C GLU A 219 8.22 17.58 -5.37
N MET A 220 7.95 18.42 -4.37
CA MET A 220 6.64 19.07 -4.24
C MET A 220 6.53 20.17 -5.29
N ILE A 221 5.49 20.16 -6.11
CA ILE A 221 5.39 21.07 -7.26
C ILE A 221 4.15 21.95 -7.27
N ALA A 222 3.09 21.56 -6.55
CA ALA A 222 1.79 22.22 -6.67
C ALA A 222 0.91 22.05 -5.43
N ALA A 223 0.04 23.03 -5.17
CA ALA A 223 -0.97 22.95 -4.13
C ALA A 223 -2.29 22.32 -4.63
N ASN A 224 -2.51 22.26 -5.94
CA ASN A 224 -3.66 21.61 -6.55
C ASN A 224 -3.35 21.08 -7.96
N ILE A 225 -4.25 20.26 -8.50
CA ILE A 225 -4.06 19.57 -9.79
C ILE A 225 -3.97 20.53 -10.97
N PHE A 226 -4.66 21.67 -10.95
CA PHE A 226 -4.56 22.65 -12.03
C PHE A 226 -3.14 23.20 -12.15
N GLN A 227 -2.51 23.54 -11.02
CA GLN A 227 -1.10 23.92 -10.96
C GLN A 227 -0.18 22.77 -11.41
N ALA A 228 -0.47 21.52 -11.02
CA ALA A 228 0.34 20.36 -11.43
C ALA A 228 0.35 20.16 -12.96
N ILE A 229 -0.79 20.36 -13.63
CA ILE A 229 -0.88 20.29 -15.09
C ILE A 229 -0.10 21.43 -15.75
N LEU A 230 -0.18 22.65 -15.21
CA LEU A 230 0.63 23.78 -15.71
C LEU A 230 2.13 23.48 -15.56
N CYS A 231 2.54 22.94 -14.41
CA CYS A 231 3.91 22.51 -14.15
C CYS A 231 4.37 21.41 -15.12
N TYR A 232 3.52 20.43 -15.43
CA TYR A 232 3.81 19.42 -16.46
C TYR A 232 4.13 20.07 -17.82
N PHE A 233 3.32 21.03 -18.25
CA PHE A 233 3.56 21.72 -19.52
C PHE A 233 4.85 22.56 -19.53
N GLU A 234 5.36 22.95 -18.38
CA GLU A 234 6.59 23.73 -18.23
C GLU A 234 7.84 22.86 -18.13
N LYS A 235 7.78 21.78 -17.33
CA LYS A 235 8.95 20.96 -17.00
C LYS A 235 9.07 19.70 -17.85
N ASP A 236 7.97 19.10 -18.25
CA ASP A 236 7.94 17.72 -18.75
C ASP A 236 7.41 17.56 -20.16
N PHE A 237 6.60 18.50 -20.63
CA PHE A 237 6.09 18.52 -21.97
C PHE A 237 7.13 19.06 -22.96
N ILE A 238 7.32 18.36 -24.08
CA ILE A 238 8.21 18.81 -25.15
C ILE A 238 7.34 19.52 -26.20
N ALA A 239 7.34 20.85 -26.16
CA ALA A 239 6.59 21.67 -27.11
C ALA A 239 7.19 21.58 -28.53
N THR A 240 6.30 21.57 -29.52
CA THR A 240 6.64 21.63 -30.94
C THR A 240 5.96 22.84 -31.57
N PRO A 241 6.44 23.37 -32.71
CA PRO A 241 5.77 24.47 -33.40
C PRO A 241 4.29 24.19 -33.71
N PHE A 242 3.94 22.91 -33.91
CA PHE A 242 2.58 22.48 -34.26
C PHE A 242 1.61 22.43 -33.06
N ASN A 243 2.10 22.16 -31.85
CA ASN A 243 1.25 22.02 -30.66
C ASN A 243 1.16 23.29 -29.80
N LYS A 244 2.03 24.29 -30.03
CA LYS A 244 2.11 25.51 -29.22
C LYS A 244 0.78 26.24 -29.04
N ALA A 245 0.00 26.39 -30.12
CA ALA A 245 -1.31 27.04 -30.08
C ALA A 245 -2.32 26.25 -29.23
N GLN A 246 -2.32 24.91 -29.36
CA GLN A 246 -3.20 24.04 -28.58
C GLN A 246 -2.82 24.02 -27.10
N VAL A 247 -1.53 24.00 -26.79
CA VAL A 247 -1.01 24.09 -25.43
C VAL A 247 -1.41 25.40 -24.76
N ASN A 248 -1.22 26.54 -25.45
CA ASN A 248 -1.62 27.84 -24.91
C ASN A 248 -3.13 27.93 -24.69
N LYS A 249 -3.92 27.35 -25.61
CA LYS A 249 -5.37 27.29 -25.47
C LYS A 249 -5.78 26.49 -24.23
N ILE A 250 -5.26 25.28 -24.06
CA ILE A 250 -5.65 24.44 -22.91
C ILE A 250 -5.15 25.03 -21.58
N LYS A 251 -3.96 25.63 -21.54
CA LYS A 251 -3.47 26.37 -20.37
C LYS A 251 -4.44 27.48 -19.98
N LYS A 252 -4.89 28.27 -20.97
CA LYS A 252 -5.86 29.35 -20.70
C LYS A 252 -7.20 28.82 -20.20
N GLN A 253 -7.70 27.72 -20.77
CA GLN A 253 -8.93 27.07 -20.29
C GLN A 253 -8.80 26.55 -18.85
N ILE A 254 -7.64 26.00 -18.49
CA ILE A 254 -7.32 25.58 -17.12
C ILE A 254 -7.34 26.78 -16.17
N GLU A 255 -6.69 27.88 -16.57
CA GLU A 255 -6.63 29.12 -15.79
C GLU A 255 -8.03 29.69 -15.54
N ASP A 256 -8.84 29.79 -16.59
CA ASP A 256 -10.19 30.35 -16.50
C ASP A 256 -11.08 29.47 -15.61
N TRP A 257 -11.02 28.14 -15.75
CA TRP A 257 -11.78 27.21 -14.90
C TRP A 257 -11.36 27.29 -13.43
N ALA A 258 -10.06 27.26 -13.16
CA ALA A 258 -9.54 27.33 -11.79
C ALA A 258 -9.97 28.63 -11.10
N ASN A 259 -9.87 29.77 -11.80
CA ASN A 259 -10.34 31.06 -11.31
C ASN A 259 -11.86 31.07 -11.06
N GLU A 260 -12.65 30.54 -11.98
CA GLU A 260 -14.12 30.46 -11.82
C GLU A 260 -14.51 29.60 -10.61
N LYS A 261 -13.80 28.49 -10.37
CA LYS A 261 -14.07 27.57 -9.25
C LYS A 261 -13.35 27.93 -7.95
N GLY A 262 -12.55 29.00 -7.94
CA GLY A 262 -11.86 29.49 -6.74
C GLY A 262 -10.60 28.73 -6.34
N PHE A 263 -9.95 28.01 -7.26
CA PHE A 263 -8.66 27.38 -7.02
C PHE A 263 -7.51 28.35 -7.34
N SER A 264 -6.66 28.62 -6.35
CA SER A 264 -5.47 29.46 -6.54
C SER A 264 -4.46 28.79 -7.46
N LEU A 265 -3.86 29.57 -8.37
CA LEU A 265 -2.80 29.08 -9.26
C LEU A 265 -1.40 29.58 -8.87
N THR A 266 -1.28 30.38 -7.80
CA THR A 266 -0.02 31.04 -7.42
C THR A 266 0.46 30.71 -6.00
N ASN A 267 -0.29 29.91 -5.25
CA ASN A 267 0.00 29.63 -3.83
C ASN A 267 0.87 28.38 -3.57
N SER A 268 1.45 27.76 -4.62
CA SER A 268 2.26 26.54 -4.44
C SER A 268 3.43 26.77 -3.49
N GLU A 269 4.19 27.85 -3.69
CA GLU A 269 5.38 28.15 -2.88
C GLU A 269 5.03 28.40 -1.41
N GLU A 270 3.99 29.18 -1.14
CA GLU A 270 3.46 29.42 0.20
C GLU A 270 3.07 28.11 0.89
N LYS A 271 2.25 27.27 0.24
CA LYS A 271 1.77 26.00 0.81
C LYS A 271 2.90 24.99 1.02
N ILE A 272 3.88 24.96 0.12
CA ILE A 272 5.08 24.14 0.29
C ILE A 272 5.87 24.63 1.49
N ASN A 273 6.12 25.93 1.62
CA ASN A 273 6.85 26.50 2.75
C ASN A 273 6.13 26.29 4.10
N GLU A 274 4.80 26.43 4.15
CA GLU A 274 4.01 26.10 5.33
C GLU A 274 4.19 24.64 5.78
N ARG A 275 4.31 23.70 4.82
CA ARG A 275 4.61 22.30 5.12
C ARG A 275 6.06 22.12 5.58
N GLU A 276 7.01 22.80 4.93
CA GLU A 276 8.45 22.73 5.27
C GLU A 276 8.73 23.04 6.74
N GLU A 277 8.01 24.01 7.33
CA GLU A 277 8.12 24.34 8.75
C GLU A 277 7.68 23.23 9.72
N LYS A 278 6.90 22.26 9.22
CA LYS A 278 6.36 21.12 9.97
C LYS A 278 7.19 19.84 9.80
N ILE A 279 8.18 19.84 8.90
CA ILE A 279 9.00 18.65 8.62
C ILE A 279 9.94 18.36 9.80
N LEU A 280 9.93 17.12 10.28
CA LEU A 280 10.80 16.66 11.35
C LEU A 280 12.16 16.19 10.82
N CYS A 281 12.14 15.48 9.70
CA CYS A 281 13.33 14.97 9.03
C CYS A 281 13.11 14.81 7.53
N ARG A 282 14.23 14.88 6.79
CA ARG A 282 14.25 14.52 5.38
C ARG A 282 14.70 13.07 5.26
N THR A 283 13.88 12.27 4.64
CA THR A 283 14.20 10.92 4.21
C THR A 283 14.91 10.96 2.85
N PHE A 284 15.30 9.79 2.35
CA PHE A 284 15.93 9.64 1.05
C PHE A 284 15.11 10.23 -0.10
N HIS A 285 13.77 10.14 -0.08
CA HIS A 285 12.92 10.74 -1.12
C HIS A 285 12.81 12.27 -1.06
N ARG A 286 13.45 12.93 -0.10
CA ARG A 286 13.54 14.39 0.08
C ARG A 286 12.27 15.12 0.48
N LEU A 287 11.08 14.50 0.43
CA LEU A 287 9.84 15.15 0.86
C LEU A 287 9.67 15.21 2.38
N GLY A 288 10.34 14.33 3.12
CA GLY A 288 10.39 14.36 4.58
C GLY A 288 9.08 13.98 5.29
N ILE A 289 9.19 13.78 6.60
CA ILE A 289 8.09 13.32 7.46
C ILE A 289 7.52 14.50 8.24
N VAL A 290 6.19 14.65 8.21
CA VAL A 290 5.43 15.50 9.12
C VAL A 290 4.70 14.61 10.11
N ALA A 291 4.90 14.86 11.41
CA ALA A 291 4.22 14.17 12.50
C ALA A 291 4.14 15.08 13.73
N ASN A 292 3.39 14.63 14.75
CA ASN A 292 3.27 15.36 16.00
C ASN A 292 4.62 15.41 16.72
N PHE A 293 5.05 16.62 17.08
CA PHE A 293 6.27 16.86 17.84
C PHE A 293 6.01 17.92 18.91
N ASP A 294 6.18 17.55 20.17
CA ASP A 294 6.05 18.47 21.28
C ASP A 294 7.34 19.27 21.43
N ARG A 295 7.27 20.56 21.06
CA ARG A 295 8.44 21.46 21.10
C ARG A 295 8.95 21.74 22.52
N LYS A 296 8.14 21.55 23.56
CA LYS A 296 8.51 21.77 24.97
C LYS A 296 9.26 20.58 25.54
N THR A 297 8.69 19.39 25.37
CA THR A 297 9.29 18.15 25.90
C THR A 297 10.33 17.55 24.96
N LYS A 298 10.38 18.02 23.70
CA LYS A 298 11.22 17.48 22.61
C LYS A 298 10.91 16.02 22.27
N VAL A 299 9.65 15.62 22.46
CA VAL A 299 9.15 14.25 22.21
C VAL A 299 8.37 14.21 20.89
N GLY A 300 8.54 13.12 20.15
CA GLY A 300 7.87 12.81 18.89
C GLY A 300 8.85 12.42 17.77
N TYR A 301 10.11 12.85 17.89
CA TYR A 301 11.17 12.54 16.94
C TYR A 301 12.57 12.79 17.53
N ARG A 302 13.47 11.84 17.25
CA ARG A 302 14.92 12.03 17.33
C ARG A 302 15.59 11.53 16.05
N ALA A 303 16.70 12.14 15.67
CA ALA A 303 17.43 11.75 14.47
C ALA A 303 18.05 10.36 14.58
N LEU A 304 18.19 9.69 13.43
CA LEU A 304 18.97 8.47 13.31
C LEU A 304 20.42 8.70 13.79
N GLN A 305 21.03 7.65 14.34
CA GLN A 305 22.44 7.68 14.76
C GLN A 305 23.42 7.75 13.57
N LEU A 306 22.91 7.63 12.34
CA LEU A 306 23.66 7.66 11.10
C LEU A 306 23.18 8.82 10.24
N SER A 307 24.11 9.50 9.56
CA SER A 307 23.75 10.39 8.46
C SER A 307 23.32 9.60 7.23
N ASP A 308 22.55 10.22 6.32
CA ASP A 308 22.17 9.62 5.02
C ASP A 308 23.37 8.99 4.30
N ALA A 309 24.50 9.69 4.27
CA ALA A 309 25.69 9.23 3.55
C ALA A 309 26.28 7.96 4.17
N ASN A 310 26.30 7.87 5.50
CA ASN A 310 26.81 6.69 6.20
C ASN A 310 25.80 5.53 6.13
N LEU A 311 24.51 5.81 6.23
CA LEU A 311 23.47 4.81 6.03
C LEU A 311 23.58 4.23 4.61
N LYS A 312 23.64 5.06 3.56
CA LYS A 312 23.82 4.60 2.17
C LYS A 312 25.07 3.72 1.98
N LYS A 313 26.20 4.09 2.59
CA LYS A 313 27.42 3.26 2.55
C LYS A 313 27.21 1.87 3.15
N ILE A 314 26.48 1.78 4.26
CA ILE A 314 26.14 0.49 4.87
C ILE A 314 25.20 -0.30 3.94
N LEU A 315 24.16 0.36 3.41
CA LEU A 315 23.18 -0.29 2.54
C LEU A 315 23.79 -0.74 1.20
N ASP A 316 24.85 -0.09 0.71
CA ASP A 316 25.57 -0.48 -0.50
C ASP A 316 26.15 -1.91 -0.41
N HIS A 317 26.50 -2.38 0.79
CA HIS A 317 26.99 -3.74 0.99
C HIS A 317 25.93 -4.82 0.64
N PHE A 318 24.64 -4.48 0.67
CA PHE A 318 23.56 -5.40 0.33
C PHE A 318 23.35 -5.57 -1.18
N LYS A 319 23.89 -4.68 -2.02
CA LYS A 319 23.63 -4.68 -3.48
C LYS A 319 24.11 -5.94 -4.20
N THR A 320 25.15 -6.58 -3.67
CA THR A 320 25.82 -7.72 -4.30
C THR A 320 25.53 -9.05 -3.60
N ILE A 321 24.71 -9.04 -2.54
CA ILE A 321 24.42 -10.24 -1.74
C ILE A 321 23.40 -11.10 -2.49
N ASP A 322 23.70 -12.39 -2.63
CA ASP A 322 22.71 -13.38 -3.09
C ASP A 322 21.65 -13.55 -2.00
N LYS A 323 20.37 -13.56 -2.37
CA LYS A 323 19.25 -13.71 -1.43
C LYS A 323 19.30 -14.98 -0.57
N ASN A 324 20.03 -16.01 -1.00
CA ASN A 324 20.20 -17.26 -0.26
C ASN A 324 21.47 -17.26 0.63
N ASP A 325 22.36 -16.28 0.46
CA ASP A 325 23.58 -16.14 1.25
C ASP A 325 23.28 -15.45 2.59
N LYS A 326 22.83 -16.25 3.54
CA LYS A 326 22.48 -15.80 4.89
C LYS A 326 23.69 -15.27 5.66
N GLU A 327 24.88 -15.78 5.39
CA GLU A 327 26.09 -15.37 6.10
C GLU A 327 26.51 -13.97 5.68
N ALA A 328 26.60 -13.71 4.37
CA ALA A 328 26.88 -12.38 3.86
C ALA A 328 25.80 -11.37 4.27
N PHE A 329 24.52 -11.77 4.26
CA PHE A 329 23.43 -10.92 4.75
C PHE A 329 23.61 -10.55 6.23
N ASN A 330 23.91 -11.54 7.09
CA ASN A 330 24.12 -11.29 8.51
C ASN A 330 25.33 -10.38 8.77
N MET A 331 26.44 -10.56 8.04
CA MET A 331 27.60 -9.68 8.13
C MET A 331 27.28 -8.23 7.71
N ALA A 332 26.49 -8.05 6.64
CA ALA A 332 26.05 -6.72 6.22
C ALA A 332 25.06 -6.08 7.21
N MET A 333 24.31 -6.90 7.95
CA MET A 333 23.42 -6.45 9.01
C MET A 333 24.15 -5.97 10.28
N GLU A 334 25.35 -6.49 10.59
CA GLU A 334 26.13 -6.08 11.79
C GLU A 334 26.24 -4.54 11.96
N PRO A 335 26.64 -3.76 10.94
CA PRO A 335 26.71 -2.30 11.06
C PRO A 335 25.33 -1.60 11.02
N LEU A 336 24.28 -2.24 10.49
CA LEU A 336 22.94 -1.66 10.40
C LEU A 336 22.12 -1.89 11.68
N GLN A 337 22.33 -3.03 12.35
CA GLN A 337 21.54 -3.48 13.50
C GLN A 337 21.51 -2.48 14.66
N PRO A 338 22.62 -1.80 15.05
CA PRO A 338 22.58 -0.77 16.09
C PRO A 338 21.63 0.39 15.76
N CYS A 339 21.57 0.81 14.49
CA CYS A 339 20.66 1.86 14.03
C CYS A 339 19.19 1.42 14.15
N ILE A 340 18.89 0.17 13.77
CA ILE A 340 17.55 -0.42 13.92
C ILE A 340 17.15 -0.48 15.40
N THR A 341 18.03 -0.99 16.26
CA THR A 341 17.78 -1.06 17.70
C THR A 341 17.54 0.32 18.29
N ALA A 342 18.35 1.32 17.92
CA ALA A 342 18.17 2.70 18.37
C ALA A 342 16.83 3.30 17.90
N ALA A 343 16.38 2.99 16.69
CA ALA A 343 15.09 3.42 16.17
C ALA A 343 13.91 2.83 16.95
N TYR A 344 13.99 1.56 17.39
CA TYR A 344 12.96 0.97 18.26
C TYR A 344 12.98 1.52 19.68
N ILE A 345 14.16 1.77 20.26
CA ILE A 345 14.27 2.46 21.57
C ILE A 345 13.63 3.86 21.48
N ALA A 346 13.85 4.58 20.37
CA ALA A 346 13.20 5.86 20.13
C ALA A 346 11.67 5.74 20.15
N VAL A 347 11.12 4.69 19.53
CA VAL A 347 9.67 4.41 19.57
C VAL A 347 9.17 4.16 20.99
N ASP A 348 9.88 3.37 21.80
CA ASP A 348 9.51 3.12 23.20
C ASP A 348 9.51 4.42 24.02
N GLU A 349 10.38 5.36 23.67
CA GLU A 349 10.48 6.70 24.26
C GLU A 349 9.60 7.75 23.56
N SER A 350 8.59 7.31 22.79
CA SER A 350 7.59 8.14 22.09
C SER A 350 8.10 8.98 20.92
N ASP A 351 9.31 8.73 20.42
CA ASP A 351 9.87 9.32 19.21
C ASP A 351 9.52 8.49 17.96
N PHE A 352 8.23 8.38 17.69
CA PHE A 352 7.68 7.44 16.70
C PHE A 352 8.18 7.66 15.26
N ALA A 353 8.47 8.90 14.89
CA ALA A 353 8.90 9.24 13.53
C ALA A 353 10.29 8.67 13.19
N THR A 354 11.12 8.32 14.18
CA THR A 354 12.47 7.78 13.97
C THR A 354 12.46 6.41 13.29
N ALA A 355 11.59 5.49 13.73
CA ALA A 355 11.43 4.20 13.06
C ALA A 355 10.82 4.36 11.66
N LEU A 356 9.92 5.34 11.48
CA LEU A 356 9.35 5.63 10.18
C LEU A 356 10.42 6.15 9.20
N GLU A 357 11.30 7.06 9.64
CA GLU A 357 12.43 7.56 8.85
C GLU A 357 13.29 6.42 8.31
N LEU A 358 13.78 5.54 9.20
CA LEU A 358 14.60 4.41 8.78
C LEU A 358 13.85 3.46 7.84
N GLY A 359 12.58 3.17 8.14
CA GLY A 359 11.75 2.33 7.29
C GLY A 359 11.56 2.90 5.87
N ILE A 360 11.34 4.21 5.77
CA ILE A 360 11.21 4.91 4.50
C ILE A 360 12.56 4.95 3.76
N ASP A 361 13.67 5.19 4.44
CA ASP A 361 15.00 5.21 3.81
C ASP A 361 15.37 3.84 3.21
N LEU A 362 15.10 2.75 3.93
CA LEU A 362 15.26 1.39 3.41
C LEU A 362 14.33 1.12 2.22
N PHE A 363 13.07 1.57 2.31
CA PHE A 363 12.11 1.49 1.21
C PHE A 363 12.62 2.25 -0.03
N CYS A 364 13.11 3.47 0.14
CA CYS A 364 13.67 4.30 -0.93
C CYS A 364 14.93 3.69 -1.53
N PHE A 365 15.83 3.13 -0.72
CA PHE A 365 17.03 2.46 -1.22
C PHE A 365 16.69 1.30 -2.17
N GLY A 366 15.57 0.62 -1.92
CA GLY A 366 14.87 -0.13 -2.96
C GLY A 366 15.46 -1.50 -3.28
N LEU A 367 16.24 -2.10 -2.38
CA LEU A 367 16.66 -3.50 -2.52
C LEU A 367 15.60 -4.46 -1.98
N GLU A 368 15.31 -5.52 -2.74
CA GLU A 368 14.34 -6.55 -2.33
C GLU A 368 14.73 -7.25 -1.03
N ILE A 369 16.03 -7.55 -0.86
CA ILE A 369 16.56 -8.22 0.33
C ILE A 369 16.38 -7.40 1.63
N LEU A 370 16.18 -6.09 1.52
CA LEU A 370 15.94 -5.20 2.65
C LEU A 370 14.44 -4.99 2.94
N GLN A 371 13.53 -5.52 2.14
CA GLN A 371 12.09 -5.32 2.32
C GLN A 371 11.59 -5.91 3.65
N ASP A 372 12.11 -7.09 4.03
CA ASP A 372 11.77 -7.72 5.30
C ASP A 372 12.31 -6.95 6.52
N VAL A 373 13.34 -6.12 6.33
CA VAL A 373 13.87 -5.19 7.34
C VAL A 373 13.04 -3.91 7.39
N ALA A 374 12.68 -3.34 6.23
CA ALA A 374 11.89 -2.12 6.12
C ALA A 374 10.46 -2.30 6.64
N ARG A 375 9.84 -3.45 6.35
CA ARG A 375 8.42 -3.71 6.67
C ARG A 375 8.07 -3.52 8.14
N PRO A 376 8.74 -4.14 9.13
CA PRO A 376 8.39 -3.95 10.53
C PRO A 376 8.63 -2.51 11.03
N LEU A 377 9.64 -1.80 10.50
CA LEU A 377 9.89 -0.39 10.82
C LEU A 377 8.75 0.51 10.34
N LEU A 378 8.32 0.34 9.08
CA LEU A 378 7.17 1.06 8.52
C LEU A 378 5.88 0.77 9.29
N ILE A 379 5.60 -0.51 9.56
CA ILE A 379 4.41 -0.91 10.33
C ILE A 379 4.43 -0.25 11.72
N THR A 380 5.56 -0.30 12.41
CA THR A 380 5.71 0.28 13.75
C THR A 380 5.50 1.79 13.71
N GLY A 381 6.21 2.50 12.83
CA GLY A 381 6.10 3.95 12.68
C GLY A 381 4.67 4.39 12.38
N TYR A 382 4.02 3.79 11.37
CA TYR A 382 2.64 4.12 11.05
C TYR A 382 1.64 3.70 12.12
N THR A 383 1.87 2.60 12.85
CA THR A 383 1.00 2.19 13.96
C THR A 383 1.02 3.23 15.07
N MET A 384 2.21 3.64 15.48
CA MET A 384 2.37 4.59 16.59
C MET A 384 1.92 6.00 16.22
N LEU A 385 2.05 6.38 14.94
CA LEU A 385 1.47 7.61 14.39
C LEU A 385 -0.03 7.50 14.08
N GLN A 386 -0.65 6.34 14.33
CA GLN A 386 -2.07 6.07 14.10
C GLN A 386 -2.52 6.26 12.64
N ARG A 387 -1.70 5.81 11.67
CA ARG A 387 -1.94 5.88 10.22
C ARG A 387 -2.19 4.50 9.60
N PRO A 388 -3.28 3.80 9.95
CA PRO A 388 -3.50 2.40 9.53
C PRO A 388 -3.62 2.21 8.01
N GLN A 389 -4.07 3.23 7.27
CA GLN A 389 -4.14 3.20 5.80
C GLN A 389 -2.75 2.96 5.20
N TYR A 390 -1.73 3.63 5.73
CA TYR A 390 -0.35 3.52 5.25
C TYR A 390 0.30 2.19 5.61
N ILE A 391 -0.16 1.53 6.68
CA ILE A 391 0.21 0.15 6.99
C ILE A 391 -0.29 -0.79 5.88
N ALA A 392 -1.55 -0.68 5.48
CA ALA A 392 -2.13 -1.54 4.44
C ALA A 392 -1.47 -1.30 3.08
N ILE A 393 -1.24 -0.03 2.73
CA ILE A 393 -0.57 0.35 1.48
C ILE A 393 0.87 -0.17 1.45
N SER A 394 1.66 0.07 2.52
CA SER A 394 3.06 -0.38 2.56
C SER A 394 3.19 -1.90 2.50
N LYS A 395 2.36 -2.65 3.23
CA LYS A 395 2.34 -4.11 3.18
C LYS A 395 2.06 -4.63 1.77
N THR A 396 1.00 -4.11 1.15
CA THR A 396 0.60 -4.54 -0.20
C THR A 396 1.66 -4.17 -1.24
N HIS A 397 2.20 -2.94 -1.14
CA HIS A 397 3.21 -2.47 -2.08
C HIS A 397 4.52 -3.27 -1.96
N LEU A 398 5.01 -3.54 -0.74
CA LEU A 398 6.20 -4.35 -0.54
C LEU A 398 6.01 -5.80 -1.02
N ALA A 399 4.81 -6.37 -0.88
CA ALA A 399 4.54 -7.72 -1.36
C ALA A 399 4.54 -7.83 -2.91
N ASN A 400 4.26 -6.74 -3.63
CA ASN A 400 4.17 -6.73 -5.09
C ASN A 400 4.71 -5.41 -5.68
N ARG A 401 5.99 -5.16 -5.45
CA ARG A 401 6.66 -3.93 -5.87
C ARG A 401 7.14 -4.03 -7.32
N ARG A 402 6.56 -3.23 -8.21
CA ARG A 402 6.78 -3.34 -9.66
C ARG A 402 7.61 -2.19 -10.19
N LYS A 403 8.48 -2.48 -11.17
CA LYS A 403 9.28 -1.51 -11.90
C LYS A 403 8.69 -1.25 -13.29
N GLY A 404 9.08 -0.13 -13.89
CA GLY A 404 8.65 0.29 -15.21
C GLY A 404 7.42 1.19 -15.18
N TYR A 405 6.93 1.54 -16.38
CA TYR A 405 5.88 2.52 -16.58
C TYR A 405 4.47 1.92 -16.78
N ASP A 406 4.37 0.61 -17.01
CA ASP A 406 3.09 -0.08 -17.20
C ASP A 406 2.59 -0.66 -15.87
N LEU A 407 1.93 0.22 -15.11
CA LEU A 407 1.47 -0.09 -13.75
C LEU A 407 -0.05 -0.13 -13.63
N ASP A 408 -0.75 -0.05 -14.77
CA ASP A 408 -2.19 -0.23 -14.85
C ASP A 408 -2.58 -1.67 -14.48
N LEU A 409 -3.15 -1.85 -13.29
CA LEU A 409 -3.67 -3.15 -12.89
C LEU A 409 -4.85 -3.64 -13.74
N LEU A 410 -5.60 -2.72 -14.36
CA LEU A 410 -6.84 -3.04 -15.08
C LEU A 410 -6.59 -3.63 -16.47
N ASN A 411 -5.39 -3.46 -17.02
CA ASN A 411 -4.99 -4.06 -18.30
C ASN A 411 -4.38 -5.45 -18.14
N ARG A 412 -4.31 -5.99 -16.92
CA ARG A 412 -3.79 -7.34 -16.65
C ARG A 412 -4.84 -8.38 -17.04
N LYS A 413 -4.47 -9.26 -17.98
CA LYS A 413 -5.29 -10.41 -18.41
C LYS A 413 -5.29 -11.53 -17.39
#